data_AF-A0A1Y2WSM8-F1
#
_entry.id   AF-A0A1Y2WSM8-F1
#
_cell.length_a   1.000
_cell.length_b   1.000
_cell.length_c   1.000
_cell.angle_alpha   90.00
_cell.angle_beta   90.00
_cell.angle_gamma   90.00
#
_symmetry.space_group_name_H-M   'P 1'
#
loop_
_entity.id
_entity.type
_entity.pdbx_description
1 polymer ?
#
loop_
_entity_poly.entity_id
_entity_poly.type
_entity_poly.pdbx_seq_one_letter_code
_entity_poly.pdbx_strand_id
1 'polypeptide(L)'
;MKKSFYNLPLDVASLAITKSFFANNPRKHGIQTNWITFEDQGMTSDTMMDLFANRIPVVRQHGFLSSVECERMLEVLKTHKMYLHNVQQARSLQVRWKDEAGIDILDRVATMIQEVTNITTRVAREGDREYFAGIVRAADAGIAIHADWAPYETPAWSVGNLVGQLTWNILLNPVPGGETIIYDRQWNAPDDDLAWRKAIQADTYHKKMLEGRPFKVMMAVPGDLTFFNPRNFHEVLPCDTSKKHPIAPIRFTVSSFIGYIPSEGSEPDTLVLWS
;
A
#
# COMPACT_ATOMS: atom_id res chain seq x y z
N MET A 1 -30.45 0.18 16.11
CA MET A 1 -29.00 0.33 16.35
C MET A 1 -28.26 0.05 15.05
N LYS A 2 -27.79 1.11 14.37
CA LYS A 2 -26.98 0.99 13.15
C LYS A 2 -25.52 0.91 13.58
N LYS A 3 -24.82 -0.18 13.23
CA LYS A 3 -23.38 -0.30 13.43
C LYS A 3 -22.70 0.66 12.45
N SER A 4 -21.99 1.64 12.99
CA SER A 4 -21.06 2.48 12.23
C SER A 4 -19.95 1.58 11.68
N PHE A 5 -19.65 1.70 10.38
CA PHE A 5 -18.66 0.85 9.71
C PHE A 5 -17.21 1.20 10.06
N TYR A 6 -16.99 2.32 10.76
CA TYR A 6 -15.71 2.67 11.37
C TYR A 6 -15.98 3.47 12.65
N ASN A 7 -15.12 3.34 13.66
CA ASN A 7 -15.00 4.34 14.73
C ASN A 7 -14.34 5.62 14.17
N LEU A 8 -14.81 6.15 13.04
CA LEU A 8 -14.46 7.48 12.57
C LEU A 8 -15.43 8.46 13.24
N PRO A 9 -14.95 9.54 13.87
CA PRO A 9 -15.81 10.62 14.33
C PRO A 9 -16.66 11.13 13.16
N LEU A 10 -17.96 11.31 13.40
CA LEU A 10 -18.94 11.76 12.41
C LEU A 10 -18.65 13.16 11.83
N ASP A 11 -17.65 13.87 12.35
CA ASP A 11 -17.44 15.29 12.09
C ASP A 11 -16.61 15.59 10.82
N VAL A 12 -15.96 14.59 10.21
CA VAL A 12 -15.20 14.79 8.95
C VAL A 12 -16.06 14.55 7.70
N ALA A 13 -17.29 14.05 7.86
CA ALA A 13 -18.20 13.72 6.75
C ALA A 13 -19.20 14.83 6.38
N SER A 14 -19.12 16.01 7.00
CA SER A 14 -20.06 17.10 6.74
C SER A 14 -19.44 18.19 5.88
N LEU A 15 -19.35 17.95 4.56
CA LEU A 15 -19.40 18.99 3.50
C LEU A 15 -19.29 18.40 2.08
N ALA A 16 -20.01 17.31 1.76
CA ALA A 16 -20.33 16.96 0.37
C ALA A 16 -21.43 15.88 0.30
N ILE A 17 -22.67 16.20 0.69
CA ILE A 17 -23.83 15.37 0.35
C ILE A 17 -24.56 16.04 -0.82
N THR A 18 -24.03 15.86 -2.03
CA THR A 18 -24.85 15.91 -3.24
C THR A 18 -25.56 14.57 -3.38
N LYS A 19 -26.89 14.62 -3.29
CA LYS A 19 -27.83 13.50 -3.33
C LYS A 19 -27.47 12.49 -4.44
N SER A 20 -27.07 11.28 -4.07
CA SER A 20 -26.99 10.18 -5.02
C SER A 20 -28.40 9.66 -5.33
N PHE A 21 -28.82 9.91 -6.57
CA PHE A 21 -30.02 9.34 -7.19
C PHE A 21 -29.69 7.93 -7.70
N PHE A 22 -29.55 6.94 -6.81
CA PHE A 22 -29.68 5.54 -7.23
C PHE A 22 -30.56 4.79 -6.25
N ALA A 23 -31.82 4.74 -6.64
CA ALA A 23 -32.87 3.96 -6.03
C ALA A 23 -32.51 2.46 -5.97
N ASN A 24 -32.90 1.87 -4.85
CA ASN A 24 -32.95 0.44 -4.58
C ASN A 24 -33.51 -0.36 -5.76
N ASN A 25 -32.72 -1.29 -6.28
CA ASN A 25 -33.22 -2.43 -7.04
C ASN A 25 -32.31 -3.65 -6.77
N PRO A 26 -32.81 -4.77 -6.20
CA PRO A 26 -31.96 -5.91 -5.91
C PRO A 26 -31.66 -6.66 -7.21
N ARG A 27 -30.51 -6.38 -7.83
CA ARG A 27 -30.02 -7.16 -8.96
C ARG A 27 -29.67 -8.57 -8.47
N LYS A 28 -30.46 -9.57 -8.87
CA LYS A 28 -30.26 -11.01 -8.55
C LYS A 28 -28.92 -11.61 -9.06
N HIS A 29 -28.10 -10.84 -9.79
CA HIS A 29 -26.81 -11.28 -10.36
C HIS A 29 -25.71 -10.21 -10.22
N GLY A 30 -25.76 -9.35 -9.20
CA GLY A 30 -24.67 -8.41 -8.92
C GLY A 30 -23.46 -9.13 -8.35
N ILE A 31 -22.27 -8.79 -8.85
CA ILE A 31 -21.01 -9.14 -8.16
C ILE A 31 -21.02 -8.42 -6.81
N GLN A 32 -20.90 -9.16 -5.71
CA GLN A 32 -20.77 -8.56 -4.39
C GLN A 32 -19.36 -7.99 -4.24
N THR A 33 -19.27 -6.67 -4.15
CA THR A 33 -18.01 -5.94 -3.99
C THR A 33 -18.18 -4.73 -3.08
N ASN A 34 -17.14 -4.38 -2.32
CA ASN A 34 -17.03 -3.12 -1.59
C ASN A 34 -16.62 -1.97 -2.53
N TRP A 35 -16.09 -2.29 -3.70
CA TRP A 35 -15.55 -1.30 -4.62
C TRP A 35 -16.62 -0.67 -5.51
N ILE A 36 -16.60 0.65 -5.60
CA ILE A 36 -17.50 1.42 -6.47
C ILE A 36 -16.98 1.49 -7.92
N THR A 37 -15.72 1.10 -8.15
CA THR A 37 -15.06 1.06 -9.46
C THR A 37 -13.89 0.07 -9.42
N PHE A 38 -13.53 -0.48 -10.58
CA PHE A 38 -12.30 -1.27 -10.78
C PHE A 38 -11.19 -0.48 -11.49
N GLU A 39 -11.47 0.76 -11.90
CA GLU A 39 -10.47 1.61 -12.56
C GLU A 39 -9.51 2.23 -11.54
N ASP A 40 -8.27 2.45 -11.98
CA ASP A 40 -7.30 3.21 -11.18
C ASP A 40 -7.83 4.63 -11.00
N GLN A 41 -7.81 5.14 -9.76
CA GLN A 41 -8.24 6.50 -9.47
C GLN A 41 -7.02 7.41 -9.34
N GLY A 42 -7.15 8.65 -9.83
CA GLY A 42 -6.15 9.69 -9.57
C GLY A 42 -6.11 10.08 -8.09
N MET A 43 -4.99 10.64 -7.65
CA MET A 43 -4.81 11.02 -6.25
C MET A 43 -5.52 12.34 -5.92
N THR A 44 -6.54 12.28 -5.08
CA THR A 44 -7.26 13.41 -4.49
C THR A 44 -7.57 13.10 -3.03
N SER A 45 -8.00 14.10 -2.24
CA SER A 45 -8.39 13.85 -0.84
C SER A 45 -9.49 12.77 -0.78
N ASP A 46 -10.53 12.91 -1.59
CA ASP A 46 -11.66 11.98 -1.65
C ASP A 46 -11.23 10.56 -2.03
N THR A 47 -10.37 10.39 -3.03
CA THR A 47 -9.95 9.04 -3.45
C THR A 47 -9.03 8.40 -2.42
N MET A 48 -8.20 9.17 -1.71
CA MET A 48 -7.42 8.66 -0.58
C MET A 48 -8.33 8.19 0.57
N MET A 49 -9.38 8.94 0.90
CA MET A 49 -10.36 8.55 1.92
C MET A 49 -11.18 7.32 1.49
N ASP A 50 -11.62 7.27 0.23
CA ASP A 50 -12.31 6.11 -0.32
C ASP A 50 -11.38 4.87 -0.33
N LEU A 51 -10.08 5.04 -0.54
CA LEU A 51 -9.10 3.95 -0.47
C LEU A 51 -8.93 3.43 0.97
N PHE A 52 -8.81 4.32 1.96
CA PHE A 52 -8.81 3.94 3.39
C PHE A 52 -10.09 3.18 3.76
N ALA A 53 -11.24 3.64 3.27
CA ALA A 53 -12.54 3.01 3.48
C ALA A 53 -12.77 1.74 2.62
N ASN A 54 -11.77 1.28 1.86
CA ASN A 54 -11.86 0.14 0.95
C ASN A 54 -13.03 0.22 -0.06
N ARG A 55 -13.35 1.44 -0.52
CA ARG A 55 -14.39 1.71 -1.53
C ARG A 55 -13.83 1.74 -2.94
N ILE A 56 -12.52 1.82 -3.10
CA ILE A 56 -11.82 1.67 -4.37
C ILE A 56 -10.59 0.78 -4.16
N PRO A 57 -10.10 0.08 -5.20
CA PRO A 57 -8.97 -0.83 -5.04
C PRO A 57 -7.60 -0.14 -5.04
N VAL A 58 -7.45 0.89 -5.88
CA VAL A 58 -6.15 1.50 -6.20
C VAL A 58 -6.28 2.99 -6.44
N VAL A 59 -5.36 3.76 -5.86
CA VAL A 59 -5.03 5.12 -6.30
C VAL A 59 -3.68 5.08 -6.99
N ARG A 60 -3.54 5.78 -8.12
CA ARG A 60 -2.30 5.84 -8.90
C ARG A 60 -1.99 7.27 -9.28
N GLN A 61 -0.75 7.67 -9.02
CA GLN A 61 -0.13 8.88 -9.55
C GLN A 61 0.87 8.47 -10.63
N HIS A 62 0.52 8.76 -11.89
CA HIS A 62 1.36 8.45 -13.04
C HIS A 62 2.61 9.34 -13.08
N GLY A 63 3.72 8.75 -13.52
CA GLY A 63 4.98 9.48 -13.73
C GLY A 63 5.47 10.22 -12.48
N PHE A 64 5.21 9.65 -11.30
CA PHE A 64 5.64 10.23 -10.03
C PHE A 64 7.17 10.35 -9.99
N LEU A 65 7.88 9.35 -10.50
CA LEU A 65 9.27 9.45 -10.93
C LEU A 65 9.34 9.39 -12.44
N SER A 66 10.16 10.25 -13.03
CA SER A 66 10.56 10.14 -14.42
C SER A 66 11.45 8.91 -14.66
N SER A 67 11.60 8.51 -15.92
CA SER A 67 12.53 7.43 -16.29
C SER A 67 13.96 7.74 -15.88
N VAL A 68 14.40 9.00 -16.00
CA VAL A 68 15.74 9.46 -15.61
C VAL A 68 15.94 9.36 -14.09
N GLU A 69 14.93 9.71 -13.30
CA GLU A 69 14.99 9.55 -11.84
C GLU A 69 15.06 8.08 -11.45
N CYS A 70 14.25 7.22 -12.08
CA CYS A 70 14.30 5.77 -11.88
C CYS A 70 15.70 5.21 -12.19
N GLU A 71 16.29 5.59 -13.33
CA GLU A 71 17.63 5.16 -13.73
C GLU A 71 18.71 5.58 -12.71
N ARG A 72 18.70 6.84 -12.27
CA ARG A 72 19.64 7.34 -11.26
C ARG A 72 19.49 6.59 -9.92
N MET A 73 18.27 6.36 -9.47
CA MET A 73 18.03 5.58 -8.25
C MET A 73 18.56 4.14 -8.38
N LEU A 74 18.38 3.51 -9.55
CA LEU A 74 18.92 2.18 -9.82
C LEU A 74 20.46 2.15 -9.87
N GLU A 75 21.11 3.18 -10.40
CA GLU A 75 22.59 3.28 -10.41
C GLU A 75 23.16 3.36 -8.99
N VAL A 76 22.54 4.19 -8.13
CA VAL A 76 22.90 4.26 -6.70
C VAL A 76 22.65 2.91 -6.02
N LEU A 77 21.52 2.27 -6.30
CA LEU A 77 21.16 0.96 -5.73
C LEU A 77 22.16 -0.13 -6.11
N LYS A 78 22.56 -0.22 -7.39
CA LYS A 78 23.52 -1.23 -7.90
C LYS A 78 24.89 -1.13 -7.24
N THR A 79 25.31 0.09 -6.89
CA THR A 79 26.60 0.34 -6.23
C THR A 79 26.50 0.27 -4.71
N HIS A 80 25.29 0.17 -4.16
CA HIS A 80 25.08 0.11 -2.73
C HIS A 80 25.39 -1.28 -2.19
N LYS A 81 26.22 -1.35 -1.14
CA LYS A 81 26.48 -2.59 -0.42
C LYS A 81 25.27 -2.92 0.46
N MET A 82 24.28 -3.61 -0.11
CA MET A 82 23.11 -4.08 0.64
C MET A 82 23.42 -5.34 1.44
N TYR A 83 23.24 -5.26 2.75
CA TYR A 83 22.80 -6.38 3.57
C TYR A 83 21.35 -6.11 3.99
N LEU A 84 20.43 -6.90 3.42
CA LEU A 84 18.97 -6.70 3.45
C LEU A 84 18.32 -6.75 4.85
N HIS A 85 19.11 -6.88 5.92
CA HIS A 85 18.62 -6.98 7.30
C HIS A 85 19.09 -5.85 8.23
N ASN A 86 19.74 -4.80 7.70
CA ASN A 86 20.26 -3.70 8.53
C ASN A 86 19.58 -2.36 8.22
N VAL A 87 18.79 -1.86 9.17
CA VAL A 87 18.12 -0.55 9.11
C VAL A 87 19.09 0.60 8.84
N GLN A 88 20.32 0.54 9.37
CA GLN A 88 21.32 1.59 9.11
C GLN A 88 21.76 1.63 7.65
N GLN A 89 21.83 0.47 6.99
CA GLN A 89 22.16 0.40 5.57
C GLN A 89 20.97 0.81 4.70
N ALA A 90 19.75 0.41 5.08
CA ALA A 90 18.55 0.89 4.40
C ALA A 90 18.42 2.42 4.47
N ARG A 91 18.71 3.03 5.64
CA ARG A 91 18.79 4.48 5.80
C ARG A 91 19.91 5.10 4.97
N SER A 92 21.10 4.48 4.90
CA SER A 92 22.20 5.03 4.12
C SER A 92 21.94 4.98 2.61
N LEU A 93 21.16 4.01 2.11
CA LEU A 93 20.68 4.04 0.73
C LEU A 93 19.78 5.25 0.46
N GLN A 94 18.84 5.56 1.36
CA GLN A 94 17.97 6.73 1.21
C GLN A 94 18.77 8.04 1.22
N VAL A 95 19.77 8.14 2.11
CA VAL A 95 20.71 9.26 2.12
C VAL A 95 21.46 9.37 0.78
N ARG A 96 21.94 8.25 0.23
CA ARG A 96 22.61 8.26 -1.07
C ARG A 96 21.67 8.64 -2.22
N TRP A 97 20.41 8.23 -2.22
CA TRP A 97 19.46 8.70 -3.23
C TRP A 97 19.25 10.21 -3.15
N LYS A 98 19.19 10.76 -1.94
CA LYS A 98 19.13 12.22 -1.74
C LYS A 98 20.39 12.90 -2.26
N ASP A 99 21.56 12.45 -1.83
CA ASP A 99 22.83 13.13 -2.08
C ASP A 99 23.37 12.92 -3.51
N GLU A 100 23.23 11.71 -4.07
CA GLU A 100 23.81 11.34 -5.37
C GLU A 100 22.79 11.46 -6.52
N ALA A 101 21.52 11.07 -6.29
CA ALA A 101 20.49 11.14 -7.32
C ALA A 101 19.62 12.41 -7.23
N GLY A 102 19.71 13.17 -6.13
CA GLY A 102 18.89 14.36 -5.88
C GLY A 102 17.44 14.03 -5.52
N ILE A 103 17.17 12.82 -5.03
CA ILE A 103 15.81 12.29 -4.83
C ILE A 103 15.64 11.86 -3.38
N ASP A 104 14.91 12.68 -2.61
CA ASP A 104 14.37 12.29 -1.30
C ASP A 104 12.98 11.68 -1.49
N ILE A 105 12.94 10.37 -1.75
CA ILE A 105 11.71 9.69 -2.15
C ILE A 105 10.66 9.68 -1.04
N LEU A 106 11.10 9.55 0.22
CA LEU A 106 10.21 9.47 1.37
C LEU A 106 9.58 10.83 1.64
N ASP A 107 10.39 11.90 1.63
CA ASP A 107 9.91 13.28 1.78
C ASP A 107 8.96 13.68 0.65
N ARG A 108 9.26 13.30 -0.60
CA ARG A 108 8.40 13.57 -1.75
C ARG A 108 7.03 12.89 -1.62
N VAL A 109 7.00 11.61 -1.20
CA VAL A 109 5.74 10.89 -0.97
C VAL A 109 4.98 11.52 0.21
N ALA A 110 5.65 11.81 1.33
CA ALA A 110 5.05 12.42 2.51
C ALA A 110 4.42 13.78 2.21
N THR A 111 5.17 14.64 1.52
CA THR A 111 4.73 15.98 1.09
C THR A 111 3.50 15.88 0.19
N MET A 112 3.53 15.00 -0.82
CA MET A 112 2.42 14.85 -1.75
C MET A 112 1.14 14.36 -1.05
N ILE A 113 1.25 13.39 -0.14
CA ILE A 113 0.10 12.90 0.63
C ILE A 113 -0.46 14.01 1.53
N GLN A 114 0.42 14.75 2.22
CA GLN A 114 0.02 15.85 3.08
C GLN A 114 -0.68 16.97 2.29
N GLU A 115 -0.15 17.36 1.13
CA GLU A 115 -0.75 18.39 0.28
C GLU A 115 -2.13 17.98 -0.24
N VAL A 116 -2.29 16.72 -0.65
CA VAL A 116 -3.56 16.24 -1.19
C VAL A 116 -4.62 16.03 -0.10
N THR A 117 -4.23 15.51 1.06
CA THR A 117 -5.17 15.17 2.14
C THR A 117 -5.40 16.32 3.12
N ASN A 118 -4.48 17.29 3.17
CA ASN A 118 -4.39 18.30 4.22
C ASN A 118 -4.27 17.70 5.64
N ILE A 119 -3.72 16.48 5.75
CA ILE A 119 -3.47 15.80 7.03
C ILE A 119 -1.96 15.77 7.28
N THR A 120 -1.56 16.13 8.51
CA THR A 120 -0.15 16.09 8.92
C THR A 120 0.44 14.71 8.64
N THR A 121 1.51 14.67 7.84
CA THR A 121 2.16 13.42 7.45
C THR A 121 3.59 13.38 7.96
N ARG A 122 3.98 12.29 8.63
CA ARG A 122 5.33 12.12 9.19
C ARG A 122 5.74 10.65 9.26
N VAL A 123 6.98 10.36 9.64
CA VAL A 123 7.39 8.99 9.99
C VAL A 123 6.77 8.59 11.34
N ALA A 124 6.39 7.32 11.48
CA ALA A 124 5.90 6.76 12.74
C ALA A 124 7.00 6.82 13.83
N ARG A 125 6.58 6.89 15.09
CA ARG A 125 7.50 7.07 16.23
C ARG A 125 7.12 6.21 17.42
N GLU A 126 8.13 5.79 18.18
CA GLU A 126 8.02 5.15 19.49
C GLU A 126 8.76 6.04 20.50
N GLY A 127 8.04 6.97 21.13
CA GLY A 127 8.64 8.10 21.85
C GLY A 127 9.54 8.94 20.94
N ASP A 128 10.81 9.04 21.30
CA ASP A 128 11.81 9.81 20.54
C ASP A 128 12.43 9.07 19.35
N ARG A 129 12.08 7.79 19.15
CA ARG A 129 12.65 6.96 18.10
C ARG A 129 11.73 6.88 16.90
N GLU A 130 12.26 7.22 15.73
CA GLU A 130 11.57 7.05 14.46
C GLU A 130 11.70 5.62 13.95
N TYR A 131 10.60 5.14 13.37
CA TYR A 131 10.54 3.91 12.62
C TYR A 131 11.42 4.02 11.37
N PHE A 132 11.60 2.90 10.67
CA PHE A 132 12.04 2.94 9.29
C PHE A 132 10.82 3.06 8.37
N ALA A 133 10.98 3.67 7.20
CA ALA A 133 9.95 3.78 6.18
C ALA A 133 10.63 3.82 4.81
N GLY A 134 10.03 3.25 3.77
CA GLY A 134 10.59 3.24 2.41
C GLY A 134 11.58 2.11 2.15
N ILE A 135 11.16 0.86 2.40
CA ILE A 135 11.95 -0.34 2.13
C ILE A 135 12.11 -0.58 0.63
N VAL A 136 13.32 -0.99 0.23
CA VAL A 136 13.60 -1.52 -1.11
C VAL A 136 13.42 -3.02 -1.11
N ARG A 137 12.59 -3.53 -2.01
CA ARG A 137 12.40 -4.96 -2.22
C ARG A 137 12.98 -5.36 -3.59
N ALA A 138 13.77 -6.43 -3.58
CA ALA A 138 14.26 -7.10 -4.77
C ALA A 138 13.56 -8.47 -4.83
N ALA A 139 12.66 -8.67 -5.80
CA ALA A 139 11.89 -9.89 -5.94
C ALA A 139 12.06 -10.49 -7.35
N ASP A 140 12.31 -11.78 -7.43
CA ASP A 140 12.47 -12.54 -8.68
C ASP A 140 11.42 -13.67 -8.82
N ALA A 141 10.77 -14.08 -7.72
CA ALA A 141 9.79 -15.16 -7.68
C ALA A 141 8.35 -14.71 -7.35
N GLY A 142 8.07 -13.41 -7.37
CA GLY A 142 6.78 -12.86 -6.90
C GLY A 142 6.67 -12.82 -5.37
N ILE A 143 5.48 -12.52 -4.87
CA ILE A 143 5.15 -12.50 -3.44
C ILE A 143 3.82 -13.24 -3.27
N ALA A 144 3.80 -14.29 -2.44
CA ALA A 144 2.62 -15.11 -2.22
C ALA A 144 1.47 -14.33 -1.57
N ILE A 145 0.26 -14.91 -1.63
CA ILE A 145 -0.95 -14.32 -1.03
C ILE A 145 -0.75 -14.05 0.47
N HIS A 146 -0.83 -12.78 0.84
CA HIS A 146 -0.74 -12.26 2.20
C HIS A 146 -1.67 -11.04 2.36
N ALA A 147 -1.75 -10.52 3.58
CA ALA A 147 -2.38 -9.25 3.90
C ALA A 147 -1.60 -8.62 5.06
N ASP A 148 -1.45 -7.30 5.05
CA ASP A 148 -0.72 -6.57 6.10
C ASP A 148 -1.69 -5.69 6.89
N TRP A 149 -1.63 -5.78 8.22
CA TRP A 149 -2.47 -4.99 9.12
C TRP A 149 -1.80 -4.86 10.48
N ALA A 150 -1.06 -3.76 10.68
CA ALA A 150 -0.29 -3.52 11.90
C ALA A 150 -1.11 -3.64 13.20
N PRO A 151 -2.37 -3.16 13.30
CA PRO A 151 -3.15 -3.32 14.52
C PRO A 151 -3.33 -4.76 14.99
N TYR A 152 -3.22 -5.74 14.09
CA TYR A 152 -3.24 -7.15 14.48
C TYR A 152 -1.83 -7.77 14.57
N GLU A 153 -0.91 -7.40 13.68
CA GLU A 153 0.42 -8.00 13.62
C GLU A 153 1.40 -7.47 14.69
N THR A 154 1.28 -6.20 15.05
CA THR A 154 2.16 -5.50 15.99
C THR A 154 1.39 -4.68 17.03
N PRO A 155 0.43 -5.28 17.76
CA PRO A 155 -0.48 -4.55 18.66
C PRO A 155 0.21 -3.85 19.84
N ALA A 156 1.45 -4.25 20.17
CA ALA A 156 2.23 -3.65 21.25
C ALA A 156 3.02 -2.40 20.83
N TRP A 157 2.99 -2.05 19.54
CA TRP A 157 3.77 -0.95 18.95
C TRP A 157 2.84 0.22 18.66
N SER A 158 3.35 1.44 18.54
CA SER A 158 2.48 2.61 18.26
C SER A 158 1.65 2.47 16.98
N VAL A 159 2.19 1.81 15.95
CA VAL A 159 1.47 1.46 14.70
C VAL A 159 0.37 0.39 14.91
N GLY A 160 0.32 -0.23 16.08
CA GLY A 160 -0.79 -1.08 16.49
C GLY A 160 -2.10 -0.32 16.72
N ASN A 161 -2.04 1.01 16.91
CA ASN A 161 -3.20 1.86 17.20
C ASN A 161 -3.83 2.51 15.95
N LEU A 162 -3.39 2.14 14.75
CA LEU A 162 -3.91 2.72 13.50
C LEU A 162 -5.37 2.33 13.28
N VAL A 163 -6.19 3.27 12.82
CA VAL A 163 -7.60 2.99 12.46
C VAL A 163 -7.79 2.77 10.95
N GLY A 164 -6.77 3.09 10.16
CA GLY A 164 -6.68 2.81 8.73
C GLY A 164 -5.23 2.58 8.31
N GLN A 165 -5.02 1.76 7.28
CA GLN A 165 -3.69 1.46 6.73
C GLN A 165 -3.79 1.41 5.21
N LEU A 166 -2.82 2.04 4.55
CA LEU A 166 -2.54 1.91 3.13
C LEU A 166 -1.10 1.43 2.97
N THR A 167 -0.78 0.93 1.78
CA THR A 167 0.59 0.76 1.33
C THR A 167 0.79 1.60 0.10
N TRP A 168 2.01 2.08 -0.11
CA TRP A 168 2.43 2.64 -1.38
C TRP A 168 3.59 1.87 -1.98
N ASN A 169 3.66 1.84 -3.30
CA ASN A 169 4.69 1.14 -4.05
C ASN A 169 5.07 1.92 -5.32
N ILE A 170 6.37 1.98 -5.58
CA ILE A 170 6.96 2.53 -6.81
C ILE A 170 7.89 1.47 -7.40
N LEU A 171 7.64 1.08 -8.65
CA LEU A 171 8.54 0.23 -9.43
C LEU A 171 9.69 1.08 -10.00
N LEU A 172 10.93 0.63 -9.82
CA LEU A 172 12.11 1.37 -10.30
C LEU A 172 12.57 0.93 -11.69
N ASN A 173 12.48 -0.37 -12.02
CA ASN A 173 12.97 -0.90 -13.30
C ASN A 173 11.84 -1.53 -14.13
N PRO A 174 11.92 -1.48 -15.46
CA PRO A 174 10.99 -2.20 -16.31
C PRO A 174 11.11 -3.70 -16.05
N VAL A 175 9.96 -4.35 -15.85
CA VAL A 175 9.84 -5.81 -15.75
C VAL A 175 8.66 -6.29 -16.60
N PRO A 176 8.81 -7.37 -17.39
CA PRO A 176 7.66 -8.08 -17.95
C PRO A 176 6.95 -8.87 -16.85
N GLY A 177 5.62 -8.75 -16.74
CA GLY A 177 4.84 -9.32 -15.64
C GLY A 177 5.05 -8.57 -14.31
N GLY A 178 4.93 -9.29 -13.18
CA GLY A 178 5.12 -8.69 -11.86
C GLY A 178 3.93 -7.84 -11.38
N GLU A 179 2.75 -8.05 -11.96
CA GLU A 179 1.51 -7.39 -11.58
C GLU A 179 1.15 -7.74 -10.14
N THR A 180 0.52 -6.79 -9.45
CA THR A 180 -0.05 -7.04 -8.11
C THR A 180 -1.52 -7.36 -8.27
N ILE A 181 -1.96 -8.52 -7.77
CA ILE A 181 -3.38 -8.85 -7.66
C ILE A 181 -3.85 -8.44 -6.28
N ILE A 182 -4.88 -7.60 -6.21
CA ILE A 182 -5.53 -7.17 -4.97
C ILE A 182 -6.93 -7.74 -4.99
N TYR A 183 -7.31 -8.51 -3.99
CA TYR A 183 -8.64 -9.12 -3.90
C TYR A 183 -9.55 -8.25 -3.04
N ASP A 184 -10.82 -8.08 -3.42
CA ASP A 184 -11.82 -7.40 -2.61
C ASP A 184 -12.28 -8.30 -1.45
N ARG A 185 -11.34 -8.53 -0.54
CA ARG A 185 -11.49 -9.31 0.68
C ARG A 185 -10.40 -8.88 1.65
N GLN A 186 -10.80 -8.01 2.59
CA GLN A 186 -9.96 -7.65 3.73
C GLN A 186 -9.74 -8.82 4.67
N TRP A 187 -8.57 -8.94 5.25
CA TRP A 187 -8.25 -9.92 6.28
C TRP A 187 -9.11 -9.72 7.54
N ASN A 188 -9.70 -10.82 8.00
CA ASN A 188 -10.48 -10.93 9.24
C ASN A 188 -9.76 -11.87 10.21
N ALA A 189 -8.74 -11.35 10.86
CA ALA A 189 -8.03 -12.05 11.91
C ALA A 189 -8.85 -12.06 13.23
N PRO A 190 -8.76 -13.11 14.06
CA PRO A 190 -7.95 -14.31 13.88
C PRO A 190 -8.63 -15.40 13.02
N ASP A 191 -9.90 -15.23 12.64
CA ASP A 191 -10.67 -16.29 11.97
C ASP A 191 -10.02 -16.80 10.68
N ASP A 192 -9.52 -15.88 9.85
CA ASP A 192 -8.81 -16.25 8.61
C ASP A 192 -7.48 -16.98 8.90
N ASP A 193 -6.83 -16.68 10.02
CA ASP A 193 -5.57 -17.34 10.40
C ASP A 193 -5.80 -18.80 10.71
N LEU A 194 -6.82 -19.07 11.50
CA LEU A 194 -7.19 -20.42 11.90
C LEU A 194 -7.68 -21.25 10.71
N ALA A 195 -8.38 -20.61 9.76
CA ALA A 195 -9.02 -21.31 8.65
C ALA A 195 -8.13 -21.47 7.42
N TRP A 196 -7.24 -20.52 7.12
CA TRP A 196 -6.62 -20.40 5.79
C TRP A 196 -5.12 -20.19 5.78
N ARG A 197 -4.50 -19.83 6.91
CA ARG A 197 -3.05 -19.62 7.00
C ARG A 197 -2.33 -20.93 6.73
N LYS A 198 -1.27 -20.87 5.92
CA LYS A 198 -0.47 -22.07 5.61
C LYS A 198 0.38 -22.44 6.82
N ALA A 199 0.49 -23.75 7.07
CA ALA A 199 1.37 -24.28 8.11
C ALA A 199 2.87 -24.04 7.78
N ILE A 200 3.20 -23.97 6.48
CA ILE A 200 4.54 -23.65 5.96
C ILE A 200 4.43 -22.29 5.29
N GLN A 201 5.31 -21.33 5.64
CA GLN A 201 5.17 -19.89 5.33
C GLN A 201 3.96 -19.28 6.04
N ALA A 202 4.10 -19.11 7.36
CA ALA A 202 3.03 -18.73 8.27
C ALA A 202 2.46 -17.32 8.02
N ASP A 203 3.07 -16.53 7.17
CA ASP A 203 2.62 -15.22 6.69
C ASP A 203 1.76 -15.31 5.41
N THR A 204 1.53 -16.52 4.89
CA THR A 204 0.79 -16.72 3.63
C THR A 204 -0.49 -17.53 3.80
N TYR A 205 -1.43 -17.35 2.86
CA TYR A 205 -2.77 -17.94 2.94
C TYR A 205 -3.10 -18.81 1.73
N HIS A 206 -4.04 -19.74 1.92
CA HIS A 206 -4.48 -20.64 0.87
C HIS A 206 -5.44 -19.96 -0.11
N LYS A 207 -5.12 -19.99 -1.42
CA LYS A 207 -5.88 -19.31 -2.50
C LYS A 207 -7.38 -19.61 -2.54
N LYS A 208 -7.79 -20.77 -2.02
CA LYS A 208 -9.19 -21.21 -1.97
C LYS A 208 -10.11 -20.20 -1.29
N MET A 209 -9.60 -19.44 -0.31
CA MET A 209 -10.40 -18.43 0.39
C MET A 209 -10.82 -17.24 -0.50
N LEU A 210 -10.17 -17.08 -1.65
CA LEU A 210 -10.37 -15.98 -2.60
C LEU A 210 -11.23 -16.41 -3.80
N GLU A 211 -11.66 -17.67 -3.88
CA GLU A 211 -12.49 -18.17 -4.97
C GLU A 211 -13.78 -17.36 -5.08
N GLY A 212 -14.08 -16.86 -6.29
CA GLY A 212 -15.25 -16.04 -6.57
C GLY A 212 -15.18 -14.60 -6.04
N ARG A 213 -14.06 -14.17 -5.45
CA ARG A 213 -13.87 -12.78 -5.03
C ARG A 213 -13.48 -11.89 -6.22
N PRO A 214 -14.06 -10.69 -6.33
CA PRO A 214 -13.56 -9.68 -7.25
C PRO A 214 -12.11 -9.35 -6.94
N PHE A 215 -11.34 -9.01 -7.97
CA PHE A 215 -9.96 -8.58 -7.80
C PHE A 215 -9.59 -7.50 -8.81
N LYS A 216 -8.58 -6.71 -8.45
CA LYS A 216 -7.93 -5.75 -9.30
C LYS A 216 -6.56 -6.27 -9.66
N VAL A 217 -6.24 -6.30 -10.96
CA VAL A 217 -4.86 -6.45 -11.43
C VAL A 217 -4.27 -5.06 -11.56
N MET A 218 -3.30 -4.76 -10.71
CA MET A 218 -2.54 -3.52 -10.73
C MET A 218 -1.26 -3.74 -11.54
N MET A 219 -1.19 -3.10 -12.72
CA MET A 219 -0.05 -3.19 -13.61
C MET A 219 1.19 -2.55 -12.99
N ALA A 220 2.34 -3.20 -13.14
CA ALA A 220 3.63 -2.71 -12.69
C ALA A 220 4.22 -1.75 -13.74
N VAL A 221 4.18 -0.44 -13.47
CA VAL A 221 4.67 0.61 -14.38
C VAL A 221 5.81 1.35 -13.69
N PRO A 222 7.04 1.40 -14.26
CA PRO A 222 8.15 2.09 -13.63
C PRO A 222 7.84 3.57 -13.39
N GLY A 223 8.17 4.06 -12.20
CA GLY A 223 8.01 5.45 -11.79
C GLY A 223 6.59 5.86 -11.39
N ASP A 224 5.56 5.03 -11.62
CA ASP A 224 4.23 5.30 -11.07
C ASP A 224 4.23 5.07 -9.56
N LEU A 225 3.59 5.97 -8.82
CA LEU A 225 3.30 5.80 -7.40
C LEU A 225 1.89 5.22 -7.27
N THR A 226 1.79 4.05 -6.66
CA THR A 226 0.53 3.34 -6.46
C THR A 226 0.23 3.20 -4.98
N PHE A 227 -1.05 3.27 -4.63
CA PHE A 227 -1.56 3.03 -3.28
C PHE A 227 -2.66 1.98 -3.32
N PHE A 228 -2.69 1.10 -2.32
CA PHE A 228 -3.85 0.24 -2.07
C PHE A 228 -4.01 -0.05 -0.58
N ASN A 229 -5.15 -0.61 -0.20
CA ASN A 229 -5.42 -1.05 1.17
C ASN A 229 -4.80 -2.46 1.39
N PRO A 230 -3.68 -2.59 2.13
CA PRO A 230 -2.95 -3.86 2.25
C PRO A 230 -3.64 -4.86 3.18
N ARG A 231 -4.70 -4.43 3.89
CA ARG A 231 -5.56 -5.35 4.61
C ARG A 231 -6.32 -6.26 3.65
N ASN A 232 -6.57 -5.83 2.40
CA ASN A 232 -7.02 -6.75 1.36
C ASN A 232 -5.95 -7.80 1.09
N PHE A 233 -6.37 -9.06 0.95
CA PHE A 233 -5.45 -10.08 0.48
C PHE A 233 -4.91 -9.69 -0.89
N HIS A 234 -3.61 -9.87 -1.07
CA HIS A 234 -2.93 -9.50 -2.28
C HIS A 234 -1.69 -10.38 -2.51
N GLU A 235 -1.26 -10.42 -3.76
CA GLU A 235 -0.05 -11.13 -4.19
C GLU A 235 0.63 -10.36 -5.30
N VAL A 236 1.94 -10.59 -5.46
CA VAL A 236 2.70 -10.10 -6.62
C VAL A 236 3.02 -11.31 -7.48
N LEU A 237 2.55 -11.30 -8.72
CA LEU A 237 2.85 -12.37 -9.67
C LEU A 237 4.35 -12.44 -9.95
N PRO A 238 4.90 -13.62 -10.28
CA PRO A 238 6.26 -13.70 -10.78
C PRO A 238 6.41 -12.89 -12.07
N CYS A 239 7.61 -12.35 -12.30
CA CYS A 239 7.95 -11.77 -13.59
C CYS A 239 7.85 -12.83 -14.70
N ASP A 240 7.52 -12.42 -15.92
CA ASP A 240 7.44 -13.34 -17.06
C ASP A 240 8.83 -13.91 -17.36
N THR A 241 8.94 -15.24 -17.27
CA THR A 241 10.14 -16.01 -17.64
C THR A 241 9.93 -16.86 -18.90
N SER A 242 8.97 -16.48 -19.76
CA SER A 242 8.69 -17.16 -21.01
C SER A 242 9.89 -17.14 -21.97
N LYS A 243 9.78 -17.84 -23.12
CA LYS A 243 10.83 -17.83 -24.15
C LYS A 243 11.22 -16.42 -24.63
N LYS A 244 10.33 -15.43 -24.49
CA LYS A 244 10.62 -14.02 -24.83
C LYS A 244 11.49 -13.32 -23.79
N HIS A 245 11.46 -13.80 -22.54
CA HIS A 245 12.15 -13.24 -21.39
C HIS A 245 12.82 -14.37 -20.58
N PRO A 246 13.82 -15.07 -21.14
CA PRO A 246 14.35 -16.30 -20.55
C PRO A 246 15.15 -16.08 -19.24
N ILE A 247 15.52 -14.83 -18.94
CA ILE A 247 16.21 -14.46 -17.71
C ILE A 247 15.18 -13.76 -16.81
N ALA A 248 14.93 -14.35 -15.64
CA ALA A 248 14.09 -13.73 -14.62
C ALA A 248 14.66 -12.35 -14.25
N PRO A 249 13.93 -11.25 -14.51
CA PRO A 249 14.36 -9.93 -14.09
C PRO A 249 14.12 -9.79 -12.59
N ILE A 250 15.05 -9.11 -11.91
CA ILE A 250 14.81 -8.68 -10.53
C ILE A 250 13.88 -7.47 -10.57
N ARG A 251 12.74 -7.57 -9.91
CA ARG A 251 11.80 -6.46 -9.69
C ARG A 251 12.25 -5.65 -8.49
N PHE A 252 12.70 -4.43 -8.71
CA PHE A 252 13.07 -3.48 -7.66
C PHE A 252 11.94 -2.50 -7.38
N THR A 253 11.43 -2.51 -6.16
CA THR A 253 10.43 -1.53 -5.72
C THR A 253 10.84 -0.83 -4.45
N VAL A 254 10.45 0.44 -4.33
CA VAL A 254 10.43 1.16 -3.05
C VAL A 254 8.99 1.19 -2.55
N SER A 255 8.80 0.86 -1.28
CA SER A 255 7.46 0.81 -0.69
C SER A 255 7.48 1.14 0.80
N SER A 256 6.34 1.58 1.32
CA SER A 256 6.11 1.73 2.76
C SER A 256 4.62 1.65 3.05
N PHE A 257 4.27 1.45 4.31
CA PHE A 257 2.90 1.62 4.79
C PHE A 257 2.63 3.07 5.19
N ILE A 258 1.35 3.44 5.12
CA ILE A 258 0.77 4.66 5.70
C ILE A 258 -0.28 4.21 6.70
N GLY A 259 -0.20 4.71 7.92
CA GLY A 259 -1.23 4.56 8.94
C GLY A 259 -2.00 5.85 9.15
N TYR A 260 -3.30 5.75 9.39
CA TYR A 260 -4.11 6.89 9.85
C TYR A 260 -4.36 6.79 11.35
N ILE A 261 -3.97 7.86 12.05
CA ILE A 261 -4.20 8.08 13.48
C ILE A 261 -5.23 9.21 13.60
N PRO A 262 -6.41 8.94 14.16
CA PRO A 262 -7.42 9.97 14.36
C PRO A 262 -6.97 10.94 15.46
N SER A 263 -7.45 12.17 15.39
CA SER A 263 -7.29 13.19 16.40
C SER A 263 -7.76 12.71 17.77
N GLU A 264 -6.98 13.03 18.81
CA GLU A 264 -7.32 12.76 20.20
C GLU A 264 -7.04 14.02 21.04
N GLY A 265 -8.09 14.60 21.62
CA GLY A 265 -7.98 15.83 22.40
C GLY A 265 -7.54 17.02 21.54
N SER A 266 -6.34 17.54 21.80
CA SER A 266 -5.74 18.65 21.06
C SER A 266 -4.86 18.23 19.88
N GLU A 267 -4.57 16.93 19.75
CA GLU A 267 -3.72 16.42 18.67
C GLU A 267 -4.54 16.30 17.37
N PRO A 268 -4.00 16.77 16.23
CA PRO A 268 -4.68 16.66 14.95
C PRO A 268 -4.63 15.23 14.39
N ASP A 269 -5.53 14.96 13.45
CA ASP A 269 -5.43 13.80 12.58
C ASP A 269 -4.02 13.71 11.97
N THR A 270 -3.44 12.52 11.96
CA THR A 270 -2.07 12.31 11.48
C THR A 270 -1.96 11.07 10.60
N LEU A 271 -1.25 11.21 9.48
CA LEU A 271 -0.77 10.11 8.66
C LEU A 271 0.68 9.77 9.03
N VAL A 272 0.96 8.49 9.24
CA VAL A 272 2.29 8.02 9.63
C VAL A 272 2.87 7.01 8.65
N LEU A 273 4.13 7.20 8.25
CA LEU A 273 4.87 6.30 7.36
C LEU A 273 5.71 5.31 8.16
N TRP A 274 5.68 4.03 7.77
CA TRP A 274 6.52 2.97 8.40
C TRP A 274 6.74 1.75 7.48
N SER A 275 7.73 0.91 7.77
CA SER A 275 8.07 -0.36 7.08
C SER A 275 8.71 -1.36 8.02
#